data_AF-A0A090WGS9-F1
#
_entry.id   AF-A0A090WGS9-F1
#
_cell.length_a   1.000
_cell.length_b   1.000
_cell.length_c   1.000
_cell.angle_alpha   90.00
_cell.angle_beta   90.00
_cell.angle_gamma   90.00
#
_symmetry.space_group_name_H-M   'P 1'
#
loop_
_entity.id
_entity.type
_entity.pdbx_description
1 polymer ?
#
loop_
_entity_poly.entity_id
_entity_poly.type
_entity_poly.pdbx_seq_one_letter_code
_entity_poly.pdbx_strand_id
1 'polypeptide(L)'
;MQCKKYKSNISTQLVLSEIIKFLLYHILEVQQTNTSQSSLINNIEDFTYYLVASKDFTQTANILLGTFNTNWSTHKIKPIFKKIVSQKSFEALDHQEALQKLECLLEKINISAITGVDLDPIVRVNPYLRNRYFSIPELTPKVDPKNNGINSSNIVDNSINADKALKYQN
;
A
#
# COMPACT_ATOMS: atom_id res chain seq x y z
N MET A 1 4.92 7.52 -5.90
CA MET A 1 4.52 6.35 -5.09
C MET A 1 3.11 5.92 -5.50
N GLN A 2 2.88 4.62 -5.72
CA GLN A 2 1.57 4.08 -6.09
C GLN A 2 1.17 2.96 -5.15
N CYS A 3 0.08 3.18 -4.40
CA CYS A 3 -0.44 2.21 -3.44
C CYS A 3 -1.55 1.37 -4.07
N LYS A 4 -1.43 0.04 -3.96
CA LYS A 4 -2.38 -0.89 -4.54
C LYS A 4 -2.95 -1.84 -3.49
N LYS A 5 -4.27 -1.80 -3.36
CA LYS A 5 -5.04 -2.68 -2.49
C LYS A 5 -5.70 -3.78 -3.30
N TYR A 6 -4.98 -4.88 -3.50
CA TYR A 6 -5.51 -6.08 -4.14
C TYR A 6 -5.84 -7.15 -3.09
N LYS A 7 -6.86 -7.98 -3.37
CA LYS A 7 -7.23 -9.11 -2.51
C LYS A 7 -6.18 -10.24 -2.54
N SER A 8 -5.55 -10.42 -3.70
CA SER A 8 -4.49 -11.39 -3.95
C SER A 8 -3.13 -10.71 -4.06
N ASN A 9 -2.08 -11.52 -4.07
CA ASN A 9 -0.74 -11.03 -4.38
C ASN A 9 -0.70 -10.46 -5.80
N ILE A 10 0.11 -9.41 -6.00
CA ILE A 10 0.23 -8.74 -7.29
C ILE A 10 1.11 -9.58 -8.22
N SER A 11 0.56 -9.96 -9.38
CA SER A 11 1.28 -10.77 -10.37
C SER A 11 2.20 -9.93 -11.25
N THR A 12 3.14 -10.60 -11.93
CA THR A 12 4.07 -9.99 -12.89
C THR A 12 3.34 -9.16 -13.97
N GLN A 13 2.22 -9.67 -14.49
CA GLN A 13 1.43 -8.96 -15.51
C GLN A 13 0.83 -7.66 -14.96
N LEU A 14 0.34 -7.67 -13.71
CA LEU A 14 -0.18 -6.47 -13.08
C LEU A 14 0.93 -5.45 -12.81
N VAL A 15 2.08 -5.90 -12.29
CA VAL A 15 3.25 -5.04 -12.09
C VAL A 15 3.64 -4.33 -13.39
N LEU A 16 3.84 -5.08 -14.47
CA LEU A 16 4.18 -4.50 -15.78
C LEU A 16 3.11 -3.54 -16.28
N SER A 17 1.83 -3.90 -16.14
CA SER A 17 0.73 -3.04 -16.57
C SER A 17 0.69 -1.71 -15.83
N GLU A 18 1.02 -1.70 -14.54
CA GLU A 18 1.02 -0.47 -13.73
C GLU A 18 2.21 0.41 -14.07
N ILE A 19 3.41 -0.17 -14.22
CA ILE A 19 4.62 0.56 -14.59
C ILE A 19 4.49 1.14 -16.01
N ILE A 20 4.05 0.33 -16.98
CA ILE A 20 3.84 0.79 -18.36
C ILE A 20 2.79 1.91 -18.38
N LYS A 21 1.68 1.76 -17.65
CA LYS A 21 0.66 2.80 -17.59
C LYS A 21 1.20 4.11 -17.01
N PHE A 22 2.02 4.05 -15.96
CA PHE A 22 2.67 5.21 -15.37
C PHE A 22 3.59 5.92 -16.37
N LEU A 23 4.46 5.16 -17.05
CA LEU A 23 5.37 5.70 -18.07
C LEU A 23 4.62 6.28 -19.28
N LEU A 24 3.51 5.67 -19.69
CA LEU A 24 2.70 6.19 -20.80
C LEU A 24 2.05 7.53 -20.46
N TYR A 25 1.64 7.77 -19.21
CA TYR A 25 1.16 9.10 -18.82
C TYR A 25 2.28 10.13 -18.83
N HIS A 26 3.49 9.75 -18.42
CA HIS A 26 4.65 10.62 -18.54
C HIS A 26 4.94 10.99 -20.01
N ILE A 27 4.95 10.00 -20.91
CA ILE A 27 5.15 10.22 -22.35
C ILE A 27 4.05 11.10 -22.94
N LEU A 28 2.79 10.82 -22.61
CA LEU A 28 1.64 11.59 -23.08
C LEU A 28 1.77 13.07 -22.70
N GLU A 29 2.09 13.34 -21.44
CA GLU A 29 2.26 14.71 -20.95
C GLU A 29 3.44 15.40 -21.66
N VAL A 30 4.59 14.72 -21.79
CA VAL A 30 5.76 15.21 -22.55
C VAL A 30 5.41 15.57 -24.00
N GLN A 31 4.62 14.73 -24.69
CA GLN A 31 4.15 15.00 -26.04
C GLN A 31 3.21 16.21 -26.10
N GLN A 32 2.33 16.37 -25.11
CA GLN A 32 1.37 17.48 -25.06
C GLN A 32 2.03 18.83 -24.73
N THR A 33 3.02 18.83 -23.85
CA THR A 33 3.70 20.06 -23.39
C THR A 33 4.93 20.41 -24.21
N ASN A 34 5.42 19.50 -25.07
CA ASN A 34 6.69 19.62 -25.80
C ASN A 34 7.89 19.89 -24.86
N THR A 35 7.91 19.27 -23.69
CA THR A 35 8.99 19.37 -22.69
C THR A 35 9.69 18.03 -22.50
N SER A 36 10.90 18.01 -21.94
CA SER A 36 11.60 16.77 -21.58
C SER A 36 11.16 16.16 -20.25
N GLN A 37 10.29 16.85 -19.52
CA GLN A 37 9.85 16.51 -18.17
C GLN A 37 8.34 16.54 -18.10
N SER A 38 7.79 15.85 -17.10
CA SER A 38 6.36 15.84 -16.82
C SER A 38 6.11 15.97 -15.31
N SER A 39 4.90 16.33 -14.91
CA SER A 39 4.47 16.40 -13.50
C SER A 39 4.72 15.10 -12.71
N LEU A 40 4.87 13.96 -13.40
CA LEU A 40 5.12 12.65 -12.82
C LEU A 40 6.62 12.35 -12.67
N ILE A 41 7.44 12.78 -13.62
CA ILE A 41 8.88 12.48 -13.68
C ILE A 41 9.62 13.72 -14.18
N ASN A 42 10.40 14.32 -13.27
CA ASN A 42 11.27 15.45 -13.59
C ASN A 42 12.60 14.98 -14.20
N ASN A 43 13.23 13.98 -13.59
CA ASN A 43 14.46 13.36 -14.10
C ASN A 43 14.37 11.85 -13.90
N ILE A 44 14.42 11.08 -14.98
CA ILE A 44 14.30 9.62 -14.91
C ILE A 44 15.47 8.97 -14.15
N GLU A 45 16.66 9.56 -14.25
CA GLU A 45 17.89 9.00 -13.65
C GLU A 45 17.85 9.06 -12.11
N ASP A 46 17.20 10.08 -11.55
CA ASP A 46 17.06 10.26 -10.09
C ASP A 46 15.69 9.78 -9.56
N PHE A 47 14.81 9.31 -10.44
CA PHE A 47 13.44 8.96 -10.08
C PHE A 47 13.34 7.50 -9.63
N THR A 48 12.71 7.28 -8.48
CA THR A 48 12.34 5.93 -8.01
C THR A 48 10.83 5.78 -7.97
N TYR A 49 10.32 4.82 -8.74
CA TYR A 49 8.93 4.41 -8.70
C TYR A 49 8.69 3.42 -7.56
N TYR A 50 8.06 3.90 -6.49
CA TYR A 50 7.63 3.06 -5.37
C TYR A 50 6.28 2.41 -5.67
N LEU A 51 6.26 1.09 -5.80
CA LEU A 51 5.04 0.28 -5.92
C LEU A 51 4.74 -0.39 -4.58
N VAL A 52 3.65 0.03 -3.93
CA VAL A 52 3.28 -0.43 -2.59
C VAL A 52 2.13 -1.43 -2.68
N ALA A 53 2.32 -2.64 -2.15
CA ALA A 53 1.31 -3.68 -2.09
C ALA A 53 0.73 -3.80 -0.67
N SER A 54 -0.60 -3.79 -0.54
CA SER A 54 -1.25 -3.99 0.76
C SER A 54 -1.08 -5.40 1.32
N LYS A 55 -0.87 -6.39 0.44
CA LYS A 55 -0.63 -7.78 0.80
C LYS A 55 0.82 -8.12 0.47
N ASP A 56 1.08 -8.53 -0.77
CA ASP A 56 2.40 -8.90 -1.25
C ASP A 56 2.40 -9.00 -2.79
N PHE A 57 3.54 -9.32 -3.38
CA PHE A 57 3.75 -9.67 -4.78
C PHE A 57 3.86 -11.20 -4.93
N THR A 58 3.70 -11.72 -6.14
CA THR A 58 4.06 -13.13 -6.41
C THR A 58 5.59 -13.27 -6.40
N GLN A 59 6.12 -14.48 -6.16
CA GLN A 59 7.56 -14.72 -6.20
C GLN A 59 8.18 -14.27 -7.54
N THR A 60 7.52 -14.59 -8.65
CA THR A 60 7.92 -14.16 -9.99
C THR A 60 7.88 -12.65 -10.18
N ALA A 61 6.94 -11.95 -9.53
CA ALA A 61 6.86 -10.49 -9.58
C ALA A 61 7.98 -9.86 -8.74
N ASN A 62 8.32 -10.42 -7.58
CA ASN A 62 9.47 -9.99 -6.79
C ASN A 62 10.80 -10.15 -7.53
N ILE A 63 10.99 -11.27 -8.25
CA ILE A 63 12.17 -11.48 -9.10
C ILE A 63 12.24 -10.40 -10.18
N LEU A 64 11.13 -10.14 -10.87
CA LEU A 64 11.06 -9.06 -11.87
C LEU A 64 11.41 -7.71 -11.25
N LEU A 65 10.80 -7.35 -10.12
CA LEU A 65 10.99 -6.06 -9.46
C LEU A 65 12.44 -5.84 -9.02
N GLY A 66 13.10 -6.88 -8.50
CA GLY A 66 14.51 -6.81 -8.07
C GLY A 66 15.52 -6.71 -9.21
N THR A 67 15.12 -7.01 -10.45
CA THR A 67 15.99 -7.01 -11.64
C THR A 67 15.31 -6.34 -12.83
N PHE A 68 14.49 -5.32 -12.56
CA PHE A 68 13.54 -4.82 -13.55
C PHE A 68 14.20 -4.33 -14.83
N ASN A 69 15.21 -3.47 -14.70
CA ASN A 69 15.86 -2.77 -15.82
C ASN A 69 16.53 -3.74 -16.80
N THR A 70 16.91 -4.94 -16.36
CA THR A 70 17.52 -5.96 -17.20
C THR A 70 16.53 -7.02 -17.71
N ASN A 71 15.45 -7.28 -16.97
CA ASN A 71 14.57 -8.41 -17.24
C ASN A 71 13.18 -8.04 -17.77
N TRP A 72 12.79 -6.76 -17.81
CA TRP A 72 11.48 -6.36 -18.33
C TRP A 72 11.25 -6.82 -19.79
N SER A 73 12.31 -6.83 -20.60
CA SER A 73 12.28 -7.17 -22.03
C SER A 73 12.01 -8.66 -22.29
N THR A 74 12.25 -9.53 -21.30
CA THR A 74 11.89 -10.96 -21.36
C THR A 74 10.38 -11.18 -21.41
N HIS A 75 9.59 -10.16 -21.04
CA HIS A 75 8.14 -10.20 -21.05
C HIS A 75 7.56 -9.57 -22.33
N LYS A 76 6.42 -10.10 -22.77
CA LYS A 76 5.69 -9.56 -23.92
C LYS A 76 5.02 -8.22 -23.54
N ILE A 77 5.72 -7.11 -23.73
CA ILE A 77 5.20 -5.77 -23.42
C ILE A 77 4.19 -5.26 -24.46
N LYS A 78 4.34 -5.61 -25.75
CA LYS A 78 3.48 -5.10 -26.83
C LYS A 78 1.99 -5.37 -26.61
N PRO A 79 1.55 -6.56 -26.16
CA PRO A 79 0.15 -6.78 -25.81
C PRO A 79 -0.35 -5.90 -24.66
N ILE A 80 0.51 -5.66 -23.65
CA ILE A 80 0.17 -4.81 -22.51
C ILE A 80 0.03 -3.35 -22.95
N PHE A 81 0.99 -2.86 -23.75
CA PHE A 81 0.94 -1.55 -24.38
C PHE A 81 -0.35 -1.35 -25.16
N LYS A 82 -0.66 -2.25 -26.10
CA LYS A 82 -1.89 -2.18 -26.92
C LYS A 82 -3.16 -2.11 -26.08
N LYS A 83 -3.23 -2.87 -24.98
CA LYS A 83 -4.37 -2.86 -24.05
C LYS A 83 -4.49 -1.54 -23.29
N ILE A 84 -3.39 -0.89 -22.97
CA ILE A 84 -3.40 0.39 -22.22
C ILE A 84 -3.74 1.54 -23.16
N VAL A 85 -3.09 1.64 -24.32
CA VAL A 85 -3.32 2.74 -25.27
C VAL A 85 -4.70 2.71 -25.94
N SER A 86 -5.40 1.58 -25.90
CA SER A 86 -6.81 1.52 -26.32
C SER A 86 -7.77 2.23 -25.36
N GLN A 87 -7.30 2.72 -24.21
CA GLN A 87 -8.11 3.51 -23.29
C GLN A 87 -8.21 4.96 -23.79
N LYS A 88 -9.38 5.59 -23.62
CA LYS A 88 -9.66 6.97 -24.05
C LYS A 88 -8.62 7.99 -23.57
N SER A 89 -8.04 7.78 -22.39
CA SER A 89 -7.00 8.65 -21.82
C SER A 89 -5.74 8.78 -22.71
N PHE A 90 -5.52 7.88 -23.65
CA PHE A 90 -4.36 7.87 -24.54
C PHE A 90 -4.70 8.15 -26.00
N GLU A 91 -5.90 8.68 -26.29
CA GLU A 91 -6.34 8.97 -27.67
C GLU A 91 -5.42 9.95 -28.41
N ALA A 92 -4.80 10.89 -27.69
CA ALA A 92 -3.87 11.88 -28.23
C ALA A 92 -2.40 11.41 -28.28
N LEU A 93 -2.12 10.17 -27.88
CA LEU A 93 -0.76 9.63 -27.82
C LEU A 93 -0.31 9.21 -29.23
N ASP A 94 0.88 9.63 -29.66
CA ASP A 94 1.50 9.00 -30.84
C ASP A 94 1.96 7.59 -30.45
N HIS A 95 1.25 6.57 -30.91
CA HIS A 95 1.51 5.19 -30.53
C HIS A 95 2.87 4.65 -31.00
N GLN A 96 3.36 5.10 -32.15
CA GLN A 96 4.62 4.59 -32.69
C GLN A 96 5.79 5.19 -31.92
N GLU A 97 5.78 6.51 -31.73
CA GLU A 97 6.80 7.22 -30.95
C GLU A 97 6.76 6.78 -29.48
N ALA A 98 5.56 6.64 -28.91
CA ALA A 98 5.39 6.26 -27.50
C ALA A 98 5.91 4.86 -27.21
N LEU A 99 5.79 3.90 -28.13
CA LEU A 99 6.34 2.56 -27.92
C LEU A 99 7.87 2.60 -27.82
N GLN A 100 8.53 3.35 -28.70
CA GLN A 100 9.99 3.49 -28.68
C GLN A 100 10.46 4.19 -27.40
N LYS A 101 9.82 5.30 -27.03
CA LYS A 101 10.12 6.03 -25.78
C LYS A 101 9.88 5.16 -24.55
N LEU A 102 8.81 4.38 -24.54
CA LEU A 102 8.49 3.47 -23.44
C LEU A 102 9.60 2.45 -23.22
N GLU A 103 10.09 1.81 -24.28
CA GLU A 103 11.18 0.83 -24.19
C GLU A 103 12.44 1.47 -23.58
N CYS A 104 12.83 2.67 -24.04
CA CYS A 104 13.96 3.40 -23.45
C CYS A 104 13.75 3.76 -21.96
N LEU A 105 12.53 4.12 -21.56
CA LEU A 105 12.23 4.47 -20.17
C LEU A 105 12.20 3.24 -19.25
N LEU A 106 11.76 2.09 -19.76
CA LEU A 106 11.74 0.82 -19.01
C LEU A 106 13.16 0.34 -18.66
N GLU A 107 14.17 0.66 -19.47
CA GLU A 107 15.58 0.37 -19.19
C GLU A 107 16.18 1.25 -18.09
N LYS A 108 15.61 2.44 -17.87
CA LYS A 108 16.18 3.48 -16.99
C LYS A 108 15.49 3.58 -15.64
N ILE A 109 14.18 3.33 -15.59
CA ILE A 109 13.38 3.60 -14.40
C ILE A 109 13.84 2.78 -13.19
N ASN A 110 14.15 3.43 -12.08
CA ASN A 110 14.38 2.72 -10.83
C ASN A 110 13.03 2.36 -10.19
N ILE A 111 12.88 1.12 -9.74
CA ILE A 111 11.65 0.64 -9.10
C ILE A 111 11.96 0.05 -7.74
N SER A 112 11.14 0.40 -6.75
CA SER A 112 11.21 -0.14 -5.41
C SER A 112 9.85 -0.71 -5.00
N ALA A 113 9.85 -1.96 -4.58
CA ALA A 113 8.67 -2.63 -4.06
C ALA A 113 8.59 -2.42 -2.54
N ILE A 114 7.40 -2.09 -2.03
CA ILE A 114 7.15 -1.98 -0.59
C ILE A 114 5.94 -2.84 -0.24
N THR A 115 6.08 -3.67 0.78
CA THR A 115 5.02 -4.55 1.29
C THR A 115 4.63 -4.16 2.72
N GLY A 116 3.58 -4.78 3.25
CA GLY A 116 3.21 -4.63 4.65
C GLY A 116 4.30 -5.10 5.62
N VAL A 117 5.10 -6.10 5.21
CA VAL A 117 6.21 -6.64 6.02
C VAL A 117 7.31 -5.58 6.18
N ASP A 118 7.57 -4.80 5.13
CA ASP A 118 8.58 -3.74 5.16
C ASP A 118 8.14 -2.55 6.03
N LEU A 119 6.83 -2.26 6.06
CA LEU A 119 6.26 -1.13 6.80
C LEU A 119 6.05 -1.41 8.28
N ASP A 120 5.80 -2.66 8.67
CA ASP A 120 5.43 -3.03 10.04
C ASP A 120 6.50 -2.64 11.08
N PRO A 121 7.82 -2.88 10.88
CA PRO A 121 8.85 -2.41 11.80
C PRO A 121 8.86 -0.89 11.94
N ILE A 122 8.69 -0.16 10.83
CA ILE A 122 8.71 1.31 10.79
C ILE A 122 7.55 1.88 11.61
N VAL A 123 6.36 1.29 11.46
CA VAL A 123 5.17 1.70 12.23
C VAL A 123 5.33 1.41 13.72
N ARG A 124 5.88 0.22 14.07
CA ARG A 124 6.03 -0.19 15.48
C ARG A 124 6.99 0.70 16.26
N VAL A 125 8.11 1.10 15.65
CA VAL A 125 9.13 1.93 16.31
C VAL A 125 8.78 3.42 16.30
N ASN A 126 7.68 3.82 15.64
CA ASN A 126 7.27 5.21 15.55
C ASN A 126 5.93 5.45 16.29
N PRO A 127 5.97 5.81 17.59
CA PRO A 127 4.77 6.06 18.38
C PRO A 127 3.84 7.11 17.77
N TYR A 128 4.39 8.11 17.08
CA TYR A 128 3.59 9.13 16.41
C TYR A 128 2.73 8.54 15.30
N LEU A 129 3.31 7.70 14.41
CA LEU A 129 2.54 7.03 13.37
C LEU A 129 1.46 6.12 13.96
N ARG A 130 1.82 5.34 14.99
CA ARG A 130 0.88 4.47 15.69
C ARG A 130 -0.30 5.27 16.26
N ASN A 131 -0.02 6.33 17.00
CA ASN A 131 -1.04 7.12 17.68
C ASN A 131 -1.91 7.92 16.71
N ARG A 132 -1.34 8.40 15.60
CA ARG A 132 -2.07 9.21 14.61
C ARG A 132 -3.00 8.38 13.73
N TYR A 133 -2.60 7.17 13.34
CA TYR A 133 -3.29 6.40 12.31
C TYR A 133 -3.93 5.10 12.80
N PHE A 134 -3.51 4.57 13.95
CA PHE A 134 -3.93 3.24 14.44
C PHE A 134 -4.55 3.26 15.84
N SER A 135 -4.46 4.36 16.58
CA SER A 135 -5.18 4.49 17.85
C SER A 135 -6.65 4.81 17.60
N ILE A 136 -7.53 4.03 18.23
CA ILE A 136 -8.96 4.33 18.28
C ILE A 136 -9.10 5.56 19.21
N PRO A 137 -9.73 6.66 18.77
CA PRO A 137 -10.04 7.78 19.65
C PRO A 137 -10.91 7.27 20.80
N GLU A 138 -10.47 7.43 22.05
CA GLU A 138 -11.32 7.18 23.21
C GLU A 138 -12.45 8.22 23.21
N LEU A 139 -13.61 7.85 22.67
CA LEU A 139 -14.82 8.69 22.64
C LEU A 139 -15.59 8.69 23.96
N THR A 140 -15.14 7.95 24.96
CA THR A 140 -15.80 7.92 26.28
C THR A 140 -15.08 8.85 27.25
N PRO A 141 -15.78 9.84 27.85
CA PRO A 141 -15.21 10.62 28.94
C PRO A 141 -14.82 9.67 30.07
N LYS A 142 -13.60 9.81 30.58
CA LYS A 142 -13.14 9.10 31.77
C LYS A 142 -14.08 9.50 32.91
N VAL A 143 -14.96 8.59 33.32
CA VAL A 143 -15.75 8.77 34.53
C VAL A 143 -14.76 8.69 35.69
N ASP A 144 -14.44 9.83 36.29
CA ASP A 144 -13.59 9.90 37.47
C ASP A 144 -14.23 9.06 38.60
N PRO A 145 -13.55 8.04 39.13
CA PRO A 145 -14.02 7.31 40.30
C PRO A 145 -13.71 8.13 41.56
N LYS A 146 -14.31 9.32 41.66
CA LYS A 146 -14.22 10.18 42.85
C LYS A 146 -15.54 10.89 43.09
N ASN A 147 -16.55 10.11 43.45
CA ASN A 147 -17.57 10.55 44.42
C ASN A 147 -18.41 9.36 44.86
N ASN A 148 -18.10 8.83 46.04
CA ASN A 148 -19.10 8.47 47.03
C ASN A 148 -18.39 8.39 48.38
N GLY A 149 -18.40 9.52 49.08
CA GLY A 149 -18.08 9.58 50.50
C GLY A 149 -19.10 8.78 51.31
N ILE A 150 -18.60 7.78 52.04
CA ILE A 150 -18.71 7.67 53.50
C ILE A 150 -20.08 8.02 54.13
N ASN A 151 -20.81 6.97 54.56
CA ASN A 151 -21.24 6.64 55.94
C ASN A 151 -22.71 6.20 56.07
N SER A 152 -22.91 4.96 56.53
CA SER A 152 -23.55 4.69 57.83
C SER A 152 -23.55 3.19 58.15
N SER A 153 -22.98 2.89 59.31
CA SER A 153 -22.98 1.65 60.09
C SER A 153 -24.34 0.95 60.22
N ASN A 154 -24.34 -0.38 60.17
CA ASN A 154 -24.96 -1.23 61.20
C ASN A 154 -24.43 -2.67 61.18
N ILE A 155 -24.31 -3.19 62.40
CA ILE A 155 -23.70 -4.41 62.91
C ILE A 155 -24.54 -5.65 62.54
N VAL A 156 -23.89 -6.81 62.32
CA VAL A 156 -24.03 -8.07 63.09
C VAL A 156 -23.26 -9.20 62.39
N ASP A 157 -22.34 -9.80 63.14
CA ASP A 157 -21.63 -11.05 62.89
C ASP A 157 -22.57 -12.20 62.46
N ASN A 158 -22.12 -13.02 61.51
CA ASN A 158 -22.09 -14.47 61.73
C ASN A 158 -21.14 -15.18 60.77
N SER A 159 -20.25 -15.93 61.39
CA SER A 159 -19.25 -16.84 60.85
C SER A 159 -19.83 -18.03 60.08
N ILE A 160 -19.00 -18.64 59.21
CA ILE A 160 -18.79 -20.10 58.96
C ILE A 160 -18.92 -20.59 57.50
N ASN A 161 -17.82 -21.25 57.08
CA ASN A 161 -17.59 -22.36 56.15
C ASN A 161 -17.88 -22.29 54.64
N ALA A 162 -16.76 -22.41 53.90
CA ALA A 162 -16.36 -23.58 53.12
C ALA A 162 -17.41 -24.64 52.69
N ASP A 163 -17.18 -25.08 51.45
CA ASP A 163 -17.50 -26.35 50.82
C ASP A 163 -18.82 -26.55 50.03
N LYS A 164 -18.58 -26.90 48.75
CA LYS A 164 -19.29 -27.87 47.89
C LYS A 164 -20.59 -27.46 47.17
N ALA A 165 -20.42 -27.27 45.86
CA ALA A 165 -20.95 -28.12 44.79
C ALA A 165 -22.33 -28.79 44.97
N LEU A 166 -23.31 -28.40 44.13
CA LEU A 166 -23.92 -29.20 43.03
C LEU A 166 -25.37 -28.77 42.72
N LYS A 167 -25.64 -28.65 41.40
CA LYS A 167 -26.93 -28.88 40.69
C LYS A 167 -28.09 -27.92 41.05
N TYR A 168 -28.77 -27.30 40.08
CA TYR A 168 -29.75 -27.91 39.16
C TYR A 168 -30.08 -26.89 38.05
N GLN A 169 -30.02 -27.30 36.78
CA GLN A 169 -31.15 -27.40 35.83
C GLN A 169 -31.99 -26.12 35.61
N ASN A 170 -31.95 -25.61 34.38
CA ASN A 170 -33.07 -25.76 33.43
C ASN A 170 -32.50 -25.94 32.01
#